data_AF-A0A838R0Q4-F1
#
_entry.id   AF-A0A838R0Q4-F1
#
_cell.length_a   1.000
_cell.length_b   1.000
_cell.length_c   1.000
_cell.angle_alpha   90.00
_cell.angle_beta   90.00
_cell.angle_gamma   90.00
#
_symmetry.space_group_name_H-M   'P 1'
#
loop_
_entity.id
_entity.type
_entity.pdbx_description
1 polymer ?
#
loop_
_entity_poly.entity_id
_entity_poly.type
_entity_poly.pdbx_seq_one_letter_code
_entity_poly.pdbx_strand_id
1 'polypeptide(L)' 'MMAGLCGIFLGSLGVHKFMLGYTTPGIILAAITVLTCGIGSLLTGLIGLIEGIIYLSKSDEEFYETYILERKDWF' A
#
# COMPACT_ATOMS: atom_id res chain seq x y z
N MET A 1 -9.20 -1.77 7.53
CA MET A 1 -9.82 -2.66 6.52
C MET A 1 -9.85 -2.14 5.07
N MET A 2 -10.44 -0.98 4.74
CA MET A 2 -10.59 -0.52 3.33
C MET A 2 -9.25 -0.41 2.57
N ALA A 3 -8.19 0.05 3.25
CA ALA A 3 -6.84 0.12 2.70
C ALA A 3 -6.30 -1.26 2.27
N GLY A 4 -6.71 -2.35 2.93
CA GLY A 4 -6.27 -3.70 2.60
C GLY A 4 -6.84 -4.21 1.28
N LEU A 5 -8.15 -4.00 1.06
CA LEU A 5 -8.79 -4.30 -0.22
C LEU A 5 -8.21 -3.44 -1.36
N CYS A 6 -7.97 -2.15 -1.11
CA CYS A 6 -7.31 -1.28 -2.07
C CYS A 6 -5.87 -1.74 -2.38
N GLY A 7 -5.15 -2.29 -1.39
CA GLY A 7 -3.83 -2.88 -1.62
C GLY A 7 -3.87 -4.09 -2.56
N ILE A 8 -4.88 -4.95 -2.41
CA ILE A 8 -5.03 -6.15 -3.26
C ILE A 8 -5.43 -5.79 -4.70
N PHE A 9 -6.42 -4.91 -4.88
CA PHE A 9 -6.96 -4.62 -6.21
C PHE A 9 -6.26 -3.45 -6.93
N LEU A 10 -5.75 -2.47 -6.18
CA LEU A 10 -5.18 -1.21 -6.68
C LEU A 10 -3.75 -0.96 -6.14
N GLY A 11 -3.09 -2.01 -5.64
CA GLY A 11 -1.77 -1.94 -5.03
C GLY A 11 -0.67 -1.49 -5.99
N SER A 12 -0.78 -1.84 -7.27
CA SER A 12 0.18 -1.42 -8.31
C SER A 12 0.20 0.10 -8.51
N LEU A 13 -0.87 0.81 -8.14
CA LEU A 13 -0.96 2.27 -8.21
C LEU A 13 -0.60 2.95 -6.88
N GLY A 14 -0.39 2.19 -5.80
CA GLY A 14 -0.09 2.73 -4.47
C GLY A 14 -1.25 3.42 -3.77
N VAL A 15 -2.50 3.20 -4.23
CA VAL A 15 -3.70 3.85 -3.69
C VAL A 15 -3.87 3.62 -2.19
N HIS A 16 -3.56 2.41 -1.72
CA HIS A 16 -3.64 2.06 -0.30
C HIS A 16 -2.71 2.90 0.58
N LYS A 17 -1.56 3.36 0.07
CA LYS A 17 -0.66 4.26 0.81
C LYS A 17 -1.21 5.67 0.92
N PHE A 18 -1.83 6.19 -0.15
CA PHE A 18 -2.47 7.50 -0.11
C PHE A 18 -3.62 7.56 0.89
N MET A 19 -4.38 6.48 1.04
CA MET A 19 -5.46 6.39 2.03
C MET A 19 -4.96 6.49 3.48
N LEU A 20 -3.74 6.05 3.75
CA LEU A 20 -3.10 6.14 5.06
C LEU A 20 -2.40 7.49 5.29
N GLY A 21 -2.49 8.42 4.33
CA GLY A 21 -1.79 9.70 4.37
C GLY A 21 -0.31 9.59 3.98
N TYR A 22 0.15 8.42 3.53
CA TYR A 22 1.54 8.21 3.11
C TYR A 22 1.76 8.64 1.66
N THR A 23 1.93 9.95 1.48
CA THR A 23 2.09 10.55 0.15
C THR A 23 3.39 10.11 -0.54
N THR A 24 4.50 10.05 0.19
CA THR A 24 5.81 9.67 -0.37
C THR A 24 5.83 8.23 -0.91
N PRO A 25 5.51 7.17 -0.13
CA PRO A 25 5.52 5.80 -0.65
C PRO A 25 4.42 5.56 -1.70
N GLY A 26 3.28 6.26 -1.61
CA GLY A 26 2.25 6.24 -2.66
C GLY A 26 2.80 6.76 -4.00
N ILE A 27 3.51 7.88 -3.99
CA ILE A 27 4.16 8.44 -5.19
C ILE A 27 5.25 7.50 -5.70
N ILE A 28 6.03 6.86 -4.82
CA ILE A 28 7.07 5.90 -5.25
C ILE A 28 6.45 4.73 -6.02
N LEU A 29 5.36 4.12 -5.51
CA LEU A 29 4.66 3.04 -6.21
C LEU A 29 4.09 3.50 -7.55
N ALA A 30 3.42 4.66 -7.56
CA ALA A 30 2.87 5.23 -8.78
C ALA A 30 3.97 5.57 -9.80
N ALA A 31 5.08 6.17 -9.37
CA ALA A 31 6.21 6.52 -10.23
C ALA A 31 6.87 5.28 -10.81
N ILE A 32 7.10 4.22 -10.03
CA ILE A 32 7.65 2.96 -10.55
C ILE A 32 6.71 2.40 -11.62
N THR A 33 5.41 2.32 -11.34
CA THR A 33 4.44 1.79 -12.31
C THR A 33 4.34 2.64 -13.57
N VAL A 34 4.34 3.98 -13.46
CA VAL A 34 4.21 4.89 -14.60
C VAL A 34 5.51 5.00 -15.41
N LEU A 35 6.65 5.16 -14.77
CA LEU A 35 7.96 5.31 -15.43
C LEU A 35 8.41 4.03 -16.14
N THR A 36 7.94 2.86 -15.68
CA THR A 36 8.17 1.58 -16.35
C THR A 36 7.09 1.25 -17.38
N CYS A 37 6.24 2.20 -17.75
CA CYS A 37 5.11 2.01 -18.67
C CYS A 37 4.21 0.81 -18.27
N GLY A 38 4.01 0.59 -16.98
CA GLY A 38 3.19 -0.50 -16.44
C GLY A 38 3.93 -1.83 -16.28
N ILE A 39 5.18 -1.97 -16.71
CA ILE A 39 5.96 -3.22 -16.56
C ILE A 39 6.28 -3.49 -15.07
N GLY A 40 6.58 -2.43 -14.33
CA GLY A 40 6.80 -2.47 -12.88
C GLY A 40 5.54 -2.75 -12.06
N SER A 41 4.36 -2.77 -12.69
CA SER A 41 3.09 -3.08 -12.02
C SER A 41 3.08 -4.46 -11.37
N LEU A 42 3.87 -5.41 -11.88
CA LEU A 42 4.01 -6.73 -11.27
C LEU A 42 4.70 -6.65 -9.90
N LEU A 43 5.76 -5.85 -9.79
CA LEU A 43 6.51 -5.67 -8.55
C LEU A 43 5.74 -4.81 -7.55
N THR A 44 5.20 -3.67 -8.00
CA THR A 44 4.40 -2.78 -7.14
C THR A 44 3.07 -3.41 -6.74
N GLY A 45 2.48 -4.23 -7.62
CA GLY A 45 1.30 -5.05 -7.33
C GLY A 45 1.58 -6.16 -6.32
N LEU A 46 2.74 -6.81 -6.39
CA LEU A 46 3.19 -7.77 -5.37
C LEU A 46 3.34 -7.11 -3.99
N ILE A 47 3.96 -5.93 -3.93
CA ILE A 47 4.08 -5.16 -2.68
C ILE A 47 2.69 -4.82 -2.14
N GLY A 48 1.80 -4.27 -2.97
CA GLY A 48 0.44 -3.93 -2.55
C GLY A 48 -0.41 -5.14 -2.16
N LEU A 49 -0.19 -6.30 -2.78
CA LEU A 49 -0.84 -7.56 -2.40
C LEU A 49 -0.41 -8.02 -1.01
N ILE A 50 0.90 -8.04 -0.74
CA ILE A 50 1.43 -8.45 0.56
C ILE A 50 0.95 -7.49 1.65
N GLU A 51 1.07 -6.18 1.42
CA GLU A 51 0.58 -5.18 2.37
C GLU A 51 -0.94 -5.25 2.54
N GLY A 52 -1.69 -5.50 1.47
CA GLY A 52 -3.12 -5.71 1.50
C GLY A 52 -3.51 -6.89 2.40
N ILE A 53 -2.80 -8.01 2.31
CA ILE A 53 -3.00 -9.17 3.19
C ILE A 53 -2.64 -8.82 4.63
N ILE A 54 -1.52 -8.13 4.88
CA ILE A 54 -1.13 -7.70 6.23
C ILE A 54 -2.20 -6.80 6.86
N TYR A 55 -2.73 -5.84 6.09
CA TYR A 55 -3.77 -4.92 6.56
C TYR A 55 -5.09 -5.62 6.86
N LEU A 56 -5.40 -6.71 6.15
CA LEU A 56 -6.57 -7.54 6.42
C LEU A 56 -6.36 -8.57 7.54
N SER A 57 -5.11 -8.93 7.82
CA SER A 57 -4.77 -9.93 8.83
C SER A 57 -4.55 -9.34 10.23
N LYS A 58 -4.42 -8.01 10.33
CA LYS A 58 -4.29 -7.28 11.59
C LYS A 58 -5.65 -6.90 12.16
N SER A 59 -5.74 -6.83 13.50
CA SER A 59 -6.86 -6.18 14.17
C SER A 59 -6.87 -4.68 13.89
N ASP A 60 -8.03 -4.03 14.01
CA ASP A 60 -8.15 -2.59 13.75
C ASP A 60 -7.30 -1.74 14.71
N GLU A 61 -7.15 -2.18 15.97
CA GLU A 61 -6.30 -1.52 16.97
C GLU A 61 -4.81 -1.62 16.60
N GLU A 62 -4.30 -2.82 16.31
CA GLU A 62 -2.91 -3.01 15.86
C GLU A 62 -2.62 -2.28 14.55
N PHE A 63 -3.60 -2.23 13.64
CA PHE A 63 -3.46 -1.50 12.39
C PHE A 63 -3.33 0.00 12.65
N TYR A 64 -4.19 0.54 13.52
CA TYR A 64 -4.20 1.96 13.87
C TYR A 64 -2.89 2.36 14.56
N GLU A 65 -2.43 1.57 15.53
CA GLU A 65 -1.17 1.83 16.23
C GLU A 65 0.00 1.85 15.24
N THR A 66 0.17 0.79 14.43
CA THR A 66 1.32 0.67 13.54
C THR A 66 1.29 1.63 12.35
N TYR A 67 0.14 1.82 11.69
CA TYR A 67 0.07 2.56 10.43
C TYR A 67 -0.53 3.96 10.54
N ILE A 68 -1.15 4.32 11.66
CA ILE A 68 -1.67 5.68 11.86
C ILE A 68 -0.84 6.43 12.90
N LEU A 69 -0.55 5.81 14.05
CA LEU A 69 0.26 6.46 15.10
C LEU A 69 1.76 6.39 14.80
N GLU A 70 2.30 5.20 14.62
CA GLU A 70 3.74 4.98 14.38
C GLU A 70 4.17 5.34 12.95
N ARG A 71 3.20 5.51 12.05
CA ARG A 71 3.40 5.85 10.63
C ARG A 71 4.42 4.95 9.94
N LYS A 72 4.29 3.63 10.12
CA LYS A 72 5.12 2.65 9.42
C LYS A 72 4.89 2.69 7.90
N ASP A 73 5.86 3.22 7.16
CA ASP A 73 5.75 3.45 5.71
C ASP A 73 5.68 2.16 4.88
N TRP A 74 6.34 1.07 5.31
CA TRP A 74 6.42 -0.20 4.58
C TRP A 74 6.39 -1.39 5.52
N PHE A 75 5.69 -2.46 5.10
CA PHE A 75 5.56 -3.75 5.80
C PHE A 75 5.44 -3.62 7.32
#